data_AF-A0A9D4WKI8-F1
#
_entry.id   AF-A0A9D4WKI8-F1
#
_cell.length_a   1.000
_cell.length_b   1.000
_cell.length_c   1.000
_cell.angle_alpha   90.00
_cell.angle_beta   90.00
_cell.angle_gamma   90.00
#
_symmetry.space_group_name_H-M   'P 1'
#
loop_
_entity.id
_entity.type
_entity.pdbx_description
1 polymer ?
#
loop_
_entity_poly.entity_id
_entity_poly.type
_entity_poly.pdbx_seq_one_letter_code
_entity_poly.pdbx_strand_id
1 'polypeptide(L)'
;MPRFTEHPVDRDTPYSYIGLNGIAYVSDGDYLLVVQSNTGKVFKVDADDSTARHVLLNEDLTHPDGVVFRSDSVVLVVSPQANKLWLLKSNNGWGEGVVYDKIDLESEGYPTSVVSRGRDKISDCLKVQFFHSDGDLFTLLSVYKEWEALPQERRNKWCWENSINAKSMRRCQDTVFELESFLEREHGFVVPSYRPQTGQHVQLHPSSSLLVFAQKPSWVVFGDLLSVSNEYLVCVSVVEFQSLYDLQPPPSFDVSKMEERKLQTKTLTGFGTILLKRFCGKSNSNLLGHVSRIRKACLDERIFVEVKVDENLIQLYAASHDMNTTTMLVSDVLEYGKKRLRTECMEKCLYHGSGSASPMALFGSGAEIKHLELEKHSLSVDVYHSNINAIDDNELLMFLKRIPQVLYVVYKFQGMGKDPPDREKWGKITFLSPDAAKRAVELDGDEFCGSNLKILPSQSAMGGDKTFYFLKLKQEFSGLADLAEDLA
;
A
#
# COMPACT_ATOMS: atom_id res chain seq x y z
N MET A 1 39.70 9.69 8.40
CA MET A 1 38.57 8.77 8.63
C MET A 1 37.28 9.58 8.66
N PRO A 2 36.11 9.02 8.33
CA PRO A 2 34.84 9.75 8.45
C PRO A 2 34.64 10.22 9.90
N ARG A 3 34.33 11.50 10.12
CA ARG A 3 34.11 12.08 11.46
C ARG A 3 33.10 11.30 12.31
N PHE A 4 32.13 10.66 11.66
CA PHE A 4 31.13 9.78 12.28
C PHE A 4 31.69 8.52 12.95
N THR A 5 32.95 8.17 12.68
CA THR A 5 33.66 7.02 13.27
C THR A 5 34.62 7.40 14.40
N GLU A 6 34.70 8.69 14.76
CA GLU A 6 35.57 9.19 15.84
C GLU A 6 35.03 8.83 17.25
N HIS A 7 33.73 8.53 17.36
CA HIS A 7 33.08 8.26 18.64
C HIS A 7 32.92 6.75 18.88
N PRO A 8 33.26 6.24 20.08
CA PRO A 8 33.09 4.83 20.40
C PRO A 8 31.61 4.44 20.45
N VAL A 9 31.29 3.29 19.88
CA VAL A 9 29.93 2.71 19.94
C VAL A 9 29.86 1.74 21.11
N ASP A 10 28.87 1.93 21.98
CA ASP A 10 28.55 0.96 23.02
C ASP A 10 27.89 -0.28 22.39
N ARG A 11 28.63 -1.39 22.36
CA ARG A 11 28.22 -2.64 21.71
C ARG A 11 27.16 -3.41 22.51
N ASP A 12 26.97 -3.08 23.78
CA ASP A 12 26.01 -3.77 24.65
C ASP A 12 24.59 -3.20 24.50
N THR A 13 24.43 -2.08 23.77
CA THR A 13 23.12 -1.49 23.46
C THR A 13 22.41 -2.22 22.31
N PRO A 14 21.06 -2.34 22.35
CA PRO A 14 20.28 -3.02 21.30
C PRO A 14 20.29 -2.27 19.96
N TYR A 15 20.86 -1.07 19.91
CA TYR A 15 20.94 -0.20 18.73
C TYR A 15 22.38 0.07 18.27
N SER A 16 23.36 -0.68 18.77
CA SER A 16 24.77 -0.53 18.43
C SER A 16 25.07 -0.64 16.91
N TYR A 17 24.23 -1.34 16.16
CA TYR A 17 24.34 -1.51 14.71
C TYR A 17 23.75 -0.35 13.87
N ILE A 18 23.07 0.61 14.49
CA ILE A 18 22.34 1.69 13.78
C ILE A 18 23.21 2.95 13.76
N GLY A 19 23.79 3.26 12.60
CA GLY A 19 24.68 4.42 12.41
C GLY A 19 23.94 5.75 12.24
N LEU A 20 24.22 6.46 11.14
CA LEU A 20 23.49 7.68 10.77
C LEU A 20 22.06 7.32 10.40
N ASN A 21 21.08 8.06 10.93
CA ASN A 21 19.67 7.72 10.75
C ASN A 21 18.82 8.94 10.37
N GLY A 22 18.51 9.81 11.33
CA GLY A 22 17.76 11.03 11.04
C GLY A 22 18.60 12.07 10.30
N ILE A 23 18.00 12.68 9.28
CA ILE A 23 18.56 13.78 8.50
C ILE A 23 17.55 14.92 8.34
N ALA A 24 17.98 16.16 8.56
CA ALA A 24 17.19 17.37 8.33
C ALA A 24 17.99 18.38 7.52
N TYR A 25 17.40 18.89 6.44
CA TYR A 25 17.99 19.95 5.62
C TYR A 25 17.62 21.33 6.16
N VAL A 26 18.62 22.21 6.27
CA VAL A 26 18.44 23.61 6.70
C VAL A 26 18.80 24.54 5.55
N SER A 27 17.77 25.16 4.97
CA SER A 27 17.93 26.03 3.80
C SER A 27 18.64 27.35 4.10
N ASP A 28 18.53 27.87 5.32
CA ASP A 28 19.06 29.19 5.73
C ASP A 28 20.58 29.20 6.03
N GLY A 29 21.32 28.36 5.32
CA GLY A 29 22.75 28.13 5.53
C GLY A 29 23.31 26.93 4.77
N ASP A 30 22.47 26.23 4.01
CA ASP A 30 22.80 25.14 3.10
C ASP A 30 23.60 24.00 3.73
N TYR A 31 23.00 23.38 4.75
CA TYR A 31 23.60 22.24 5.43
C TYR A 31 22.55 21.25 5.91
N LEU A 32 23.04 20.05 6.24
CA LEU A 32 22.28 18.96 6.81
C LEU A 32 22.62 18.82 8.30
N LEU A 33 21.60 18.61 9.14
CA LEU A 33 21.77 18.10 10.49
C LEU A 33 21.48 16.61 10.46
N VAL A 34 22.45 15.81 10.92
CA VAL A 34 22.38 14.35 10.91
C VAL A 34 22.56 13.83 12.32
N VAL A 35 21.69 12.93 12.76
CA VAL A 35 21.81 12.24 14.05
C VAL A 35 22.34 10.82 13.86
N GLN A 36 23.16 10.39 14.80
CA GLN A 36 23.75 9.05 14.82
C GLN A 36 23.15 8.24 15.98
N SER A 37 22.35 7.22 15.66
CA SER A 37 21.55 6.51 16.65
C SER A 37 22.39 5.73 17.67
N ASN A 38 23.51 5.14 17.24
CA ASN A 38 24.38 4.33 18.09
C ASN A 38 25.37 5.10 18.97
N THR A 39 25.57 6.39 18.73
CA THR A 39 26.46 7.25 19.54
C THR A 39 25.70 8.38 20.24
N GLY A 40 24.46 8.64 19.85
CA GLY A 40 23.66 9.75 20.38
C GLY A 40 24.12 11.13 19.90
N LYS A 41 25.07 11.19 18.96
CA LYS A 41 25.70 12.43 18.50
C LYS A 41 24.94 13.06 17.33
N VAL A 42 25.09 14.39 17.22
CA VAL A 42 24.52 15.19 16.14
C VAL A 42 25.66 15.82 15.34
N PHE A 43 25.54 15.83 14.03
CA PHE A 43 26.54 16.34 13.11
C PHE A 43 25.92 17.35 12.16
N LYS A 44 26.65 18.42 11.89
CA LYS A 44 26.40 19.36 10.81
C LYS A 44 27.21 18.93 9.61
N VAL A 45 26.56 18.67 8.47
CA VAL A 45 27.20 18.30 7.22
C VAL A 45 26.93 19.39 6.21
N ASP A 46 27.98 20.02 5.71
CA ASP A 46 27.89 21.01 4.65
C ASP A 46 27.30 20.38 3.37
N ALA A 47 26.33 21.03 2.73
CA ALA A 47 25.66 20.46 1.57
C ALA A 47 26.53 20.47 0.30
N ASP A 48 27.47 21.41 0.19
CA ASP A 48 28.31 21.61 -0.99
C ASP A 48 29.55 20.70 -0.95
N ASP A 49 30.26 20.66 0.18
CA ASP A 49 31.54 19.94 0.29
C ASP A 49 31.47 18.64 1.11
N SER A 50 30.30 18.33 1.68
CA SER A 50 30.06 17.14 2.52
C SER A 50 30.93 17.09 3.79
N THR A 51 31.52 18.20 4.22
CA THR A 51 32.33 18.26 5.45
C THR A 51 31.43 18.10 6.67
N ALA A 52 31.63 17.01 7.40
CA ALA A 52 30.93 16.75 8.66
C ALA A 52 31.67 17.37 9.86
N ARG A 53 30.93 18.12 10.69
CA ARG A 53 31.39 18.69 11.97
C ARG A 53 30.47 18.20 13.08
N HIS A 54 31.05 17.79 14.20
CA HIS A 54 30.28 17.40 15.38
C HIS A 54 29.63 18.63 16.02
N VAL A 55 28.34 18.54 16.34
CA VAL A 55 27.59 19.56 17.09
C VAL A 55 27.72 19.23 18.58
N LEU A 56 28.35 20.12 19.33
CA LEU A 56 28.50 19.91 20.78
C LEU A 56 27.17 20.17 21.48
N LEU A 57 26.58 19.12 22.05
CA LEU A 57 25.38 19.21 22.88
C LEU A 57 25.73 19.16 24.37
N ASN A 58 24.87 19.74 25.20
CA ASN A 58 24.95 19.64 26.66
C ASN A 58 24.57 18.26 27.21
N GLU A 59 23.93 17.41 26.40
CA GLU A 59 23.54 16.05 26.75
C GLU A 59 23.49 15.18 25.49
N ASP A 60 23.87 13.91 25.64
CA ASP A 60 23.80 12.93 24.56
C ASP A 60 22.38 12.40 24.39
N LEU A 61 21.93 12.32 23.14
CA LEU A 61 20.60 11.83 22.84
C LEU A 61 20.57 10.30 22.94
N THR A 62 19.61 9.75 23.68
CA THR A 62 19.47 8.29 23.77
C THR A 62 18.73 7.79 22.53
N HIS A 63 19.41 7.02 21.67
CA HIS A 63 18.84 6.43 20.45
C HIS A 63 18.06 7.44 19.57
N PRO A 64 18.70 8.54 19.11
CA PRO A 64 18.04 9.50 18.23
C PRO A 64 17.73 8.83 16.88
N ASP A 65 16.49 8.99 16.42
CA ASP A 65 15.98 8.39 15.18
C ASP A 65 15.64 9.50 14.19
N GLY A 66 14.37 9.90 14.06
CA GLY A 66 13.98 11.03 13.22
C GLY A 66 14.42 12.39 13.76
N VAL A 67 14.78 13.31 12.86
CA VAL A 67 15.11 14.71 13.16
C VAL A 67 14.36 15.64 12.21
N VAL A 68 13.93 16.80 12.70
CA VAL A 68 13.35 17.84 11.86
C VAL A 68 13.69 19.25 12.35
N PHE A 69 13.97 20.15 11.40
CA PHE A 69 14.16 21.56 11.65
C PHE A 69 12.83 22.31 11.51
N ARG A 70 12.44 23.06 12.53
CA ARG A 70 11.23 23.91 12.54
C ARG A 70 11.56 25.34 12.11
N SER A 71 10.54 26.05 11.62
CA SER A 71 10.66 27.45 11.16
C SER A 71 11.01 28.46 12.26
N ASP A 72 10.90 28.09 13.54
CA ASP A 72 11.27 28.91 14.71
C ASP A 72 12.70 28.62 15.21
N SER A 73 13.55 28.03 14.35
CA SER A 73 14.93 27.66 14.63
C SER A 73 15.11 26.60 15.73
N VAL A 74 14.05 25.83 16.00
CA VAL A 74 14.08 24.66 16.91
C VAL A 74 14.30 23.40 16.09
N VAL A 75 15.18 22.52 16.55
CA VAL A 75 15.31 21.15 16.04
C VAL A 75 14.61 20.20 16.98
N LEU A 76 13.77 19.33 16.44
CA LEU A 76 13.16 18.23 17.17
C LEU A 76 13.86 16.94 16.79
N VAL A 77 14.25 16.14 17.79
CA VAL A 77 14.78 14.79 17.58
C VAL A 77 13.93 13.80 18.35
N VAL A 78 13.40 12.79 17.68
CA VAL A 78 12.63 11.73 18.33
C VAL A 78 13.56 10.59 18.75
N SER A 79 13.32 10.07 19.94
CA SER A 79 14.05 8.94 20.51
C SER A 79 13.07 7.83 20.91
N PRO A 80 12.85 6.83 20.06
CA PRO A 80 11.91 5.74 20.33
C PRO A 80 12.23 5.00 21.63
N GLN A 81 13.51 4.65 21.84
CA GLN A 81 13.95 3.89 23.02
C GLN A 81 13.81 4.68 24.33
N ALA A 82 14.01 6.00 24.27
CA ALA A 82 13.84 6.87 25.41
C ALA A 82 12.38 7.27 25.63
N ASN A 83 11.51 6.98 24.65
CA ASN A 83 10.14 7.45 24.57
C ASN A 83 10.04 8.98 24.76
N LYS A 84 10.93 9.73 24.11
CA LYS A 84 11.10 11.18 24.28
C LYS A 84 11.24 11.91 22.95
N LEU A 85 10.75 13.14 22.92
CA LEU A 85 11.03 14.14 21.90
C LEU A 85 11.96 15.20 22.50
N TRP A 86 13.14 15.34 21.93
CA TRP A 86 14.17 16.28 22.36
C TRP A 86 14.06 17.58 21.57
N LEU A 87 14.05 18.71 22.28
CA LEU A 87 13.98 20.04 21.68
C LEU A 87 15.35 20.71 21.80
N LEU A 88 15.96 20.97 20.65
CA LEU A 88 17.29 21.56 20.54
C LEU A 88 17.22 22.97 19.96
N LYS A 89 18.09 23.86 20.43
CA LYS A 89 18.33 25.19 19.85
C LYS A 89 19.84 25.44 19.75
N SER A 90 20.21 26.31 18.83
CA SER A 90 21.58 26.79 18.66
C SER A 90 21.56 28.30 18.45
N ASN A 91 22.56 28.99 18.99
CA ASN A 91 22.78 30.43 18.78
C ASN A 91 24.01 30.73 17.90
N ASN A 92 24.76 29.71 17.45
CA ASN A 92 26.04 29.85 16.75
C ASN A 92 26.07 29.08 15.42
N GLY A 93 24.92 28.88 14.79
CA GLY A 93 24.83 28.17 13.49
C GLY A 93 25.16 26.68 13.57
N TRP A 94 24.85 26.04 14.71
CA TRP A 94 25.04 24.61 15.00
C TRP A 94 26.51 24.17 15.05
N GLY A 95 27.39 25.04 15.55
CA GLY A 95 28.67 24.58 16.10
C GLY A 95 28.48 23.97 17.50
N GLU A 96 27.57 24.55 18.27
CA GLU A 96 27.11 24.05 19.56
C GLU A 96 25.58 24.11 19.58
N GLY A 97 24.96 23.21 20.33
CA GLY A 97 23.52 23.16 20.52
C GLY A 97 23.17 22.87 21.97
N VAL A 98 21.97 23.26 22.37
CA VAL A 98 21.43 23.03 23.71
C VAL A 98 20.12 22.29 23.58
N VAL A 99 20.03 21.13 24.23
CA VAL A 99 18.76 20.50 24.60
C VAL A 99 18.16 21.36 25.70
N TYR A 100 17.11 22.12 25.36
CA TYR A 100 16.48 23.06 26.29
C TYR A 100 15.17 22.53 26.87
N ASP A 101 14.56 21.53 26.24
CA ASP A 101 13.33 20.89 26.71
C ASP A 101 13.22 19.44 26.20
N LYS A 102 12.39 18.64 26.88
CA LYS A 102 12.11 17.24 26.56
C LYS A 102 10.64 16.95 26.79
N ILE A 103 9.97 16.34 25.82
CA ILE A 103 8.57 15.93 25.93
C ILE A 103 8.54 14.40 26.00
N ASP A 104 7.90 13.85 27.03
CA ASP A 104 7.63 12.41 27.12
C ASP A 104 6.57 12.02 26.10
N LEU A 105 6.82 10.95 25.35
CA LEU A 105 5.92 10.43 24.32
C LEU A 105 5.07 9.29 24.89
N GLU A 106 3.91 9.02 24.29
CA GLU A 106 3.04 7.92 24.72
C GLU A 106 3.67 6.55 24.37
N SER A 107 3.72 5.63 25.34
CA SER A 107 4.49 4.39 25.25
C SER A 107 3.98 3.37 24.21
N GLU A 108 2.76 3.53 23.70
CA GLU A 108 2.16 2.54 22.79
C GLU A 108 2.63 2.65 21.32
N GLY A 109 3.35 3.73 20.95
CA GLY A 109 3.56 4.08 19.54
C GLY A 109 4.94 3.82 18.91
N TYR A 110 5.99 3.50 19.69
CA TYR A 110 7.40 3.42 19.23
C TYR A 110 7.77 4.47 18.15
N PRO A 111 7.75 5.77 18.50
CA PRO A 111 7.76 6.84 17.51
C PRO A 111 9.13 6.99 16.83
N THR A 112 9.24 6.64 15.55
CA THR A 112 10.49 6.67 14.75
C THR A 112 10.63 7.89 13.85
N SER A 113 9.55 8.61 13.58
CA SER A 113 9.56 9.77 12.68
C SER A 113 9.01 11.03 13.36
N VAL A 114 9.59 12.18 13.01
CA VAL A 114 9.16 13.50 13.48
C VAL A 114 8.99 14.41 12.28
N VAL A 115 7.88 15.15 12.22
CA VAL A 115 7.59 16.06 11.11
C VAL A 115 7.15 17.41 11.66
N SER A 116 7.96 18.45 11.39
CA SER A 116 7.57 19.85 11.56
C SER A 116 6.73 20.24 10.35
N ARG A 117 5.44 20.48 10.56
CA ARG A 117 4.57 21.04 9.52
C ARG A 117 4.23 22.48 9.91
N GLY A 118 4.37 23.41 8.96
CA GLY A 118 4.20 24.86 9.16
C GLY A 118 2.83 25.28 9.70
N ARG A 119 2.58 26.61 9.82
CA ARG A 119 1.38 27.22 10.46
C ARG A 119 0.04 26.55 10.10
N ASP A 120 -0.07 25.97 8.91
CA ASP A 120 -1.24 25.22 8.44
C ASP A 120 -1.62 24.03 9.36
N LYS A 121 -0.65 23.41 10.05
CA LYS A 121 -0.93 22.34 11.02
C LYS A 121 -1.15 22.77 12.45
N ILE A 122 -0.72 23.97 12.86
CA ILE A 122 -1.22 24.54 14.14
C ILE A 122 -2.72 24.75 13.99
N SER A 123 -3.17 25.27 12.83
CA SER A 123 -4.60 25.32 12.50
C SER A 123 -5.25 23.93 12.54
N ASP A 124 -4.66 22.91 11.91
CA ASP A 124 -5.26 21.57 11.92
C ASP A 124 -5.30 20.94 13.32
N CYS A 125 -4.28 21.11 14.16
CA CYS A 125 -4.27 20.64 15.55
C CYS A 125 -5.30 21.40 16.42
N LEU A 126 -5.47 22.71 16.19
CA LEU A 126 -6.51 23.50 16.85
C LEU A 126 -7.91 23.14 16.36
N LYS A 127 -8.07 22.59 15.14
CA LYS A 127 -9.36 22.07 14.66
C LYS A 127 -9.76 20.78 15.37
N VAL A 128 -8.80 19.95 15.79
CA VAL A 128 -9.08 18.65 16.44
C VAL A 128 -9.95 18.81 17.68
N GLN A 129 -9.71 19.85 18.48
CA GLN A 129 -10.50 20.09 19.70
C GLN A 129 -11.98 20.39 19.44
N PHE A 130 -12.32 20.79 18.21
CA PHE A 130 -13.68 21.11 17.81
C PHE A 130 -14.37 19.98 17.04
N PHE A 131 -13.64 18.92 16.65
CA PHE A 131 -14.22 17.84 15.86
C PHE A 131 -15.27 17.08 16.66
N HIS A 132 -16.41 16.86 16.02
CA HIS A 132 -17.51 16.09 16.56
C HIS A 132 -17.56 14.70 15.91
N SER A 133 -17.85 13.66 16.70
CA SER A 133 -17.97 12.29 16.20
C SER A 133 -19.03 12.14 15.10
N ASP A 134 -20.10 12.92 15.21
CA ASP A 134 -21.25 12.83 14.32
C ASP A 134 -21.08 13.66 13.02
N GLY A 135 -19.95 14.38 12.90
CA GLY A 135 -19.47 14.95 11.64
C GLY A 135 -19.34 16.48 11.60
N ASP A 136 -19.19 16.99 10.37
CA ASP A 136 -18.73 18.34 10.11
C ASP A 136 -19.76 19.42 10.47
N LEU A 137 -21.06 19.15 10.33
CA LEU A 137 -22.11 20.12 10.72
C LEU A 137 -22.11 20.37 12.23
N PHE A 138 -21.95 19.31 13.03
CA PHE A 138 -21.88 19.41 14.49
C PHE A 138 -20.57 20.06 14.95
N THR A 139 -19.48 19.80 14.24
CA THR A 139 -18.19 20.49 14.41
C THR A 139 -18.39 22.00 14.23
N LEU A 140 -19.00 22.43 13.12
CA LEU A 140 -19.28 23.84 12.84
C LEU A 140 -20.20 24.49 13.89
N LEU A 141 -21.24 23.76 14.33
CA LEU A 141 -22.14 24.22 15.38
C LEU A 141 -21.43 24.43 16.73
N SER A 142 -20.52 23.52 17.10
CA SER A 142 -19.75 23.60 18.34
C SER A 142 -18.84 24.83 18.33
N VAL A 143 -18.14 25.07 17.21
CA VAL A 143 -17.33 26.28 16.99
C VAL A 143 -18.17 27.55 17.13
N TYR A 144 -19.39 27.57 16.57
CA TYR A 144 -20.29 28.72 16.67
C TYR A 144 -20.75 28.99 18.10
N LYS A 145 -21.19 27.96 18.83
CA LYS A 145 -21.65 28.10 20.21
C LYS A 145 -20.55 28.58 21.15
N GLU A 146 -19.33 28.05 21.00
CA GLU A 146 -18.18 28.50 21.79
C GLU A 146 -17.80 29.96 21.50
N TRP A 147 -17.84 30.36 20.23
CA TRP A 147 -17.59 31.76 19.83
C TRP A 147 -18.67 32.72 20.34
N GLU A 148 -19.94 32.32 20.27
CA GLU A 148 -21.09 33.11 20.70
C GLU A 148 -21.12 33.31 22.22
N ALA A 149 -20.72 32.31 23.00
CA ALA A 149 -20.65 32.40 24.46
C ALA A 149 -19.62 33.42 24.97
N LEU A 150 -18.66 33.85 24.13
CA LEU A 150 -17.63 34.81 24.52
C LEU A 150 -18.13 36.27 24.48
N PRO A 151 -17.62 37.15 25.37
CA PRO A 151 -17.84 38.59 25.27
C PRO A 151 -17.37 39.15 23.93
N GLN A 152 -18.11 40.10 23.35
CA GLN A 152 -17.88 40.65 22.00
C GLN A 152 -16.43 41.12 21.76
N GLU A 153 -15.80 41.68 22.78
CA GLU A 153 -14.42 42.18 22.76
C GLU A 153 -13.38 41.05 22.62
N ARG A 154 -13.66 39.85 23.13
CA ARG A 154 -12.75 38.70 23.09
C ARG A 154 -12.90 37.85 21.84
N ARG A 155 -14.04 37.93 21.15
CA ARG A 155 -14.38 37.11 19.98
C ARG A 155 -13.34 37.16 18.85
N ASN A 156 -12.84 38.35 18.51
CA ASN A 156 -11.81 38.50 17.47
C ASN A 156 -10.48 37.86 17.85
N LYS A 157 -10.07 38.02 19.12
CA LYS A 157 -8.84 37.44 19.65
C LYS A 157 -8.93 35.90 19.67
N TRP A 158 -10.06 35.36 20.13
CA TRP A 158 -10.31 33.92 20.13
C TRP A 158 -10.31 33.32 18.71
N CYS A 159 -10.90 34.01 17.72
CA CYS A 159 -10.82 33.57 16.32
C CYS A 159 -9.37 33.49 15.82
N TRP A 160 -8.54 34.48 16.16
CA TRP A 160 -7.13 34.48 15.78
C TRP A 160 -6.36 33.35 16.47
N GLU A 161 -6.56 33.15 17.78
CA GLU A 161 -5.92 32.10 18.58
C GLU A 161 -6.30 30.69 18.10
N ASN A 162 -7.53 30.49 17.62
CA ASN A 162 -8.03 29.19 17.16
C ASN A 162 -7.97 29.00 15.63
N SER A 163 -7.31 29.92 14.91
CA SER A 163 -7.21 29.87 13.44
C SER A 163 -8.57 29.82 12.71
N ILE A 164 -9.56 30.55 13.22
CA ILE A 164 -10.92 30.66 12.70
C ILE A 164 -11.13 32.02 12.00
N ASN A 165 -11.88 32.04 10.91
CA ASN A 165 -12.17 33.28 10.19
C ASN A 165 -13.24 34.12 10.92
N ALA A 166 -12.81 35.19 11.60
CA ALA A 166 -13.69 36.10 12.34
C ALA A 166 -14.77 36.78 11.48
N LYS A 167 -14.50 36.99 10.17
CA LYS A 167 -15.49 37.57 9.25
C LYS A 167 -16.60 36.57 8.93
N SER A 168 -16.25 35.30 8.78
CA SER A 168 -17.22 34.22 8.57
C SER A 168 -18.13 34.02 9.78
N MET A 169 -17.57 34.08 11.00
CA MET A 169 -18.38 33.95 12.23
C MET A 169 -19.41 35.09 12.40
N ARG A 170 -19.01 36.34 12.13
CA ARG A 170 -19.95 37.48 12.17
C ARG A 170 -21.07 37.33 11.15
N ARG A 171 -20.76 36.93 9.92
CA ARG A 171 -21.79 36.67 8.90
C ARG A 171 -22.73 35.55 9.31
N CYS A 172 -22.20 34.48 9.92
CA CYS A 172 -23.01 33.40 10.44
C CYS A 172 -23.98 33.91 11.52
N GLN A 173 -23.52 34.76 12.43
CA GLN A 173 -24.38 35.40 13.44
C GLN A 173 -25.49 36.26 12.82
N ASP A 174 -25.14 37.09 11.83
CA ASP A 174 -26.13 37.93 11.13
C ASP A 174 -27.21 37.07 10.45
N THR A 175 -26.81 35.97 9.78
CA THR A 175 -27.72 35.02 9.14
C THR A 175 -28.56 34.26 10.17
N VAL A 176 -28.01 33.83 11.30
CA VAL A 176 -28.78 33.18 12.37
C VAL A 176 -29.84 34.13 12.91
N PHE A 177 -29.49 35.39 13.19
CA PHE A 177 -30.45 36.38 13.67
C PHE A 177 -31.56 36.67 12.64
N GLU A 178 -31.21 36.75 11.36
CA GLU A 178 -32.17 36.91 10.27
C GLU A 178 -33.12 35.71 10.17
N LEU A 179 -32.58 34.49 10.29
CA LEU A 179 -33.35 33.24 10.28
C LEU A 179 -34.23 33.09 11.52
N GLU A 180 -33.75 33.40 12.72
CA GLU A 180 -34.55 33.42 13.96
C GLU A 180 -35.69 34.42 13.82
N SER A 181 -35.39 35.64 13.40
CA SER A 181 -36.40 36.67 13.15
C SER A 181 -37.41 36.22 12.10
N PHE A 182 -37.00 35.43 11.10
CA PHE A 182 -37.89 34.90 10.07
C PHE A 182 -38.76 33.75 10.58
N LEU A 183 -38.18 32.79 11.32
CA LEU A 183 -38.88 31.65 11.93
C LEU A 183 -39.89 32.09 13.01
N GLU A 184 -39.57 33.14 13.76
CA GLU A 184 -40.50 33.77 14.71
C GLU A 184 -41.68 34.47 14.01
N ARG A 185 -41.52 34.85 12.74
CA ARG A 185 -42.53 35.57 11.95
C ARG A 185 -43.37 34.65 11.04
N GLU A 186 -42.79 33.57 10.52
CA GLU A 186 -43.48 32.62 9.63
C GLU A 186 -43.33 31.17 10.11
N HIS A 187 -44.40 30.63 10.71
CA HIS A 187 -44.54 29.20 10.97
C HIS A 187 -44.79 28.42 9.68
N GLY A 188 -43.75 28.18 8.87
CA GLY A 188 -43.81 27.17 7.83
C GLY A 188 -42.84 27.40 6.68
N PHE A 189 -41.70 26.71 6.69
CA PHE A 189 -40.88 26.56 5.50
C PHE A 189 -40.54 25.11 5.17
N VAL A 190 -40.73 24.82 3.88
CA VAL A 190 -40.33 23.62 3.16
C VAL A 190 -38.92 23.86 2.61
N VAL A 191 -38.00 22.93 2.88
CA VAL A 191 -36.60 23.01 2.41
C VAL A 191 -36.50 22.48 0.96
N PRO A 192 -35.81 23.16 0.03
CA PRO A 192 -35.53 22.65 -1.31
C PRO A 192 -34.59 21.44 -1.24
N SER A 193 -35.02 20.28 -1.74
CA SER A 193 -34.18 19.08 -1.80
C SER A 193 -33.12 19.21 -2.90
N TYR A 194 -31.84 19.23 -2.51
CA TYR A 194 -30.72 19.05 -3.43
C TYR A 194 -30.43 17.56 -3.60
N ARG A 195 -30.36 17.07 -4.85
CA ARG A 195 -29.91 15.71 -5.21
C ARG A 195 -28.42 15.73 -5.50
N PRO A 196 -27.73 14.61 -5.26
CA PRO A 196 -27.34 13.83 -6.45
C PRO A 196 -27.63 12.33 -6.31
N GLN A 197 -28.12 11.76 -7.40
CA GLN A 197 -28.30 10.31 -7.61
C GLN A 197 -27.21 9.81 -8.56
N THR A 198 -25.97 9.74 -8.12
CA THR A 198 -24.93 9.05 -8.88
C THR A 198 -24.46 7.85 -8.06
N GLY A 199 -24.59 6.64 -8.62
CA GLY A 199 -24.02 5.42 -8.05
C GLY A 199 -22.50 5.36 -8.19
N GLN A 200 -21.84 6.51 -8.10
CA GLN A 200 -20.40 6.69 -8.26
C GLN A 200 -19.71 6.62 -6.92
N HIS A 201 -18.50 6.05 -6.92
CA HIS A 201 -17.66 5.95 -5.75
C HIS A 201 -16.94 7.29 -5.51
N VAL A 202 -17.30 7.99 -4.44
CA VAL A 202 -16.75 9.30 -4.07
C VAL A 202 -16.00 9.19 -2.74
N GLN A 203 -14.85 9.87 -2.62
CA GLN A 203 -14.04 9.83 -1.39
C GLN A 203 -14.49 10.91 -0.40
N LEU A 204 -14.24 10.72 0.89
CA LEU A 204 -14.37 11.80 1.87
C LEU A 204 -13.27 12.83 1.64
N HIS A 205 -13.61 14.12 1.68
CA HIS A 205 -12.59 15.16 1.61
C HIS A 205 -11.64 15.07 2.82
N PRO A 206 -10.31 15.28 2.66
CA PRO A 206 -9.33 15.17 3.74
C PRO A 206 -9.59 16.05 4.97
N SER A 207 -10.42 17.09 4.82
CA SER A 207 -10.81 17.99 5.92
C SER A 207 -11.97 17.48 6.78
N SER A 208 -12.57 16.32 6.46
CA SER A 208 -13.72 15.81 7.19
C SER A 208 -13.32 15.28 8.56
N SER A 209 -14.05 15.68 9.60
CA SER A 209 -13.90 15.24 10.99
C SER A 209 -14.00 13.73 11.16
N LEU A 210 -14.80 13.05 10.32
CA LEU A 210 -14.98 11.59 10.37
C LEU A 210 -13.68 10.81 10.11
N LEU A 211 -12.77 11.36 9.30
CA LEU A 211 -11.48 10.76 9.03
C LEU A 211 -10.58 10.77 10.27
N VAL A 212 -10.72 11.77 11.15
CA VAL A 212 -9.92 11.88 12.37
C VAL A 212 -10.31 10.83 13.39
N PHE A 213 -11.59 10.51 13.50
CA PHE A 213 -12.08 9.44 14.37
C PHE A 213 -11.98 8.04 13.75
N ALA A 214 -11.40 7.91 12.55
CA ALA A 214 -11.36 6.67 11.77
C ALA A 214 -12.74 5.99 11.62
N GLN A 215 -13.81 6.78 11.67
CA GLN A 215 -15.17 6.26 11.59
C GLN A 215 -15.56 6.02 10.13
N LYS A 216 -16.20 4.87 9.89
CA LYS A 216 -16.76 4.49 8.59
C LYS A 216 -18.27 4.29 8.73
N PRO A 217 -19.06 5.37 8.87
CA PRO A 217 -20.50 5.29 9.00
C PRO A 217 -21.14 4.65 7.76
N SER A 218 -22.23 3.93 7.95
CA SER A 218 -22.97 3.29 6.85
C SER A 218 -23.71 4.30 5.96
N TRP A 219 -24.13 5.43 6.54
CA TRP A 219 -24.91 6.46 5.87
C TRP A 219 -24.43 7.83 6.30
N VAL A 220 -24.30 8.73 5.33
CA VAL A 220 -23.86 10.10 5.55
C VAL A 220 -24.66 11.07 4.68
N VAL A 221 -24.81 12.29 5.16
CA VAL A 221 -25.21 13.45 4.36
C VAL A 221 -24.00 14.33 4.14
N PHE A 222 -23.95 15.03 3.01
CA PHE A 222 -22.87 15.93 2.67
C PHE A 222 -23.44 17.25 2.15
N GLY A 223 -22.70 18.34 2.35
CA GLY A 223 -23.09 19.67 1.88
C GLY A 223 -22.82 19.86 0.39
N ASP A 224 -21.59 19.56 -0.04
CA ASP A 224 -21.13 19.82 -1.41
C ASP A 224 -20.34 18.63 -1.98
N LEU A 225 -20.35 18.51 -3.31
CA LEU A 225 -19.50 17.59 -4.06
C LEU A 225 -18.40 18.39 -4.77
N LEU A 226 -17.15 18.19 -4.36
CA LEU A 226 -15.99 18.85 -4.93
C LEU A 226 -15.34 17.94 -5.98
N SER A 227 -15.38 18.35 -7.25
CA SER A 227 -14.70 17.66 -8.35
C SER A 227 -13.42 18.41 -8.72
N VAL A 228 -12.26 17.83 -8.42
CA VAL A 228 -10.95 18.35 -8.83
C VAL A 228 -10.23 17.33 -9.71
N SER A 229 -9.29 16.57 -9.17
CA SER A 229 -8.69 15.39 -9.83
C SER A 229 -9.43 14.11 -9.50
N ASN A 230 -10.05 14.07 -8.31
CA ASN A 230 -11.01 13.06 -7.87
C ASN A 230 -12.26 13.79 -7.37
N GLU A 231 -13.36 13.05 -7.21
CA GLU A 231 -14.57 13.54 -6.58
C GLU A 231 -14.50 13.34 -5.06
N TYR A 232 -14.76 14.41 -4.30
CA TYR A 232 -14.75 14.42 -2.85
C TYR A 232 -16.07 14.94 -2.25
N LEU A 233 -16.55 14.29 -1.19
CA LEU A 233 -17.65 14.77 -0.36
C LEU A 233 -17.14 15.78 0.66
N VAL A 234 -17.77 16.96 0.71
CA VAL A 234 -17.42 18.06 1.61
C VAL A 234 -18.55 18.30 2.61
N CYS A 235 -18.18 18.64 3.86
CA CYS A 235 -19.11 18.85 4.97
C CYS A 235 -19.98 17.62 5.25
N VAL A 236 -19.34 16.54 5.68
CA VAL A 236 -19.97 15.22 5.81
C VAL A 236 -20.43 14.98 7.25
N SER A 237 -21.67 14.54 7.43
CA SER A 237 -22.25 14.21 8.75
C SER A 237 -22.94 12.85 8.74
N VAL A 238 -22.83 12.13 9.86
CA VAL A 238 -23.44 10.81 10.04
C VAL A 238 -24.95 10.96 10.15
N VAL A 239 -25.70 10.06 9.52
CA VAL A 239 -27.16 9.99 9.65
C VAL A 239 -27.59 8.56 9.93
N GLU A 240 -28.52 8.41 10.86
CA GLU A 240 -29.20 7.13 11.08
C GLU A 240 -30.20 6.88 9.95
N PHE A 241 -30.12 5.70 9.32
CA PHE A 241 -30.98 5.35 8.19
C PHE A 241 -32.48 5.46 8.53
N GLN A 242 -32.84 5.12 9.78
CA GLN A 242 -34.24 5.14 10.23
C GLN A 242 -34.82 6.56 10.25
N SER A 243 -34.00 7.57 10.55
CA SER A 243 -34.43 8.97 10.59
C SER A 243 -34.90 9.49 9.22
N LEU A 244 -34.55 8.82 8.11
CA LEU A 244 -35.06 9.16 6.78
C LEU A 244 -36.57 8.94 6.64
N TYR A 245 -37.14 8.00 7.40
CA TYR A 245 -38.58 7.72 7.40
C TYR A 245 -39.38 8.77 8.21
N ASP A 246 -38.72 9.45 9.14
CA ASP A 246 -39.34 10.47 10.00
C ASP A 246 -39.40 11.85 9.33
N LEU A 247 -38.74 12.03 8.17
CA LEU A 247 -38.70 13.30 7.45
C LEU A 247 -40.08 13.68 6.88
N GLN A 248 -40.47 14.94 7.11
CA GLN A 248 -41.66 15.54 6.51
C GLN A 248 -41.31 16.82 5.75
N PRO A 249 -41.58 16.89 4.42
CA PRO A 249 -42.12 15.83 3.57
C PRO A 249 -41.12 14.68 3.35
N PRO A 250 -41.59 13.46 2.99
CA PRO A 250 -40.70 12.34 2.70
C PRO A 250 -39.75 12.68 1.54
N PRO A 251 -38.55 12.10 1.52
CA PRO A 251 -37.57 12.37 0.46
C PRO A 251 -38.11 11.98 -0.91
N SER A 252 -37.67 12.71 -1.95
CA SER A 252 -38.10 12.49 -3.35
C SER A 252 -37.57 11.19 -3.99
N PHE A 253 -36.89 10.34 -3.21
CA PHE A 253 -36.27 9.10 -3.65
C PHE A 253 -36.72 7.92 -2.77
N ASP A 254 -36.66 6.72 -3.35
CA ASP A 254 -37.09 5.49 -2.71
C ASP A 254 -36.02 4.98 -1.73
N VAL A 255 -36.26 5.19 -0.44
CA VAL A 255 -35.34 4.84 0.67
C VAL A 255 -35.06 3.33 0.69
N SER A 256 -36.07 2.49 0.43
CA SER A 256 -35.91 1.02 0.44
C SER A 256 -34.92 0.54 -0.63
N LYS A 257 -34.92 1.17 -1.82
CA LYS A 257 -33.95 0.87 -2.88
C LYS A 257 -32.52 1.32 -2.57
N MET A 258 -32.32 2.19 -1.58
CA MET A 258 -30.97 2.62 -1.18
C MET A 258 -30.27 1.50 -0.43
N GLU A 259 -30.96 0.80 0.46
CA GLU A 259 -30.38 -0.30 1.24
C GLU A 259 -29.93 -1.47 0.35
N GLU A 260 -30.71 -1.80 -0.69
CA GLU A 260 -30.35 -2.80 -1.69
C GLU A 260 -29.08 -2.45 -2.48
N ARG A 261 -28.75 -1.16 -2.58
CA ARG A 261 -27.54 -0.67 -3.26
C ARG A 261 -26.31 -0.64 -2.38
N LYS A 262 -26.46 -0.87 -1.07
CA LYS A 262 -25.35 -0.91 -0.13
C LYS A 262 -24.39 -2.03 -0.49
N LEU A 263 -23.12 -1.70 -0.67
CA LEU A 263 -22.07 -2.71 -0.86
C LEU A 263 -21.86 -3.43 0.46
N GLN A 264 -21.92 -4.75 0.42
CA GLN A 264 -21.52 -5.62 1.50
C GLN A 264 -20.05 -5.95 1.36
N THR A 265 -19.40 -6.20 2.49
CA THR A 265 -18.00 -6.64 2.53
C THR A 265 -17.95 -8.11 2.91
N LYS A 266 -17.17 -8.90 2.18
CA LYS A 266 -16.86 -10.29 2.52
C LYS A 266 -15.36 -10.51 2.51
N THR A 267 -14.86 -11.14 3.57
CA THR A 267 -13.43 -11.40 3.75
C THR A 267 -13.13 -12.86 3.45
N LEU A 268 -12.14 -13.10 2.60
CA LEU A 268 -11.58 -14.41 2.33
C LEU A 268 -10.17 -14.49 2.92
N THR A 269 -9.82 -15.61 3.54
CA THR A 269 -8.53 -15.81 4.23
C THR A 269 -7.91 -17.18 3.88
N GLY A 270 -6.61 -17.35 4.17
CA GLY A 270 -5.96 -18.66 4.11
C GLY A 270 -5.28 -19.01 2.78
N PHE A 271 -4.85 -18.02 2.00
CA PHE A 271 -4.28 -18.23 0.66
C PHE A 271 -2.74 -18.27 0.63
N GLY A 272 -2.07 -17.69 1.63
CA GLY A 272 -0.61 -17.61 1.71
C GLY A 272 -0.02 -16.53 0.79
N THR A 273 1.10 -15.94 1.20
CA THR A 273 1.66 -14.73 0.55
C THR A 273 2.06 -14.95 -0.91
N ILE A 274 2.53 -16.15 -1.27
CA ILE A 274 2.93 -16.49 -2.64
C ILE A 274 1.73 -16.48 -3.59
N LEU A 275 0.61 -17.10 -3.19
CA LEU A 275 -0.60 -17.15 -3.99
C LEU A 275 -1.23 -15.76 -4.13
N LEU A 276 -1.25 -14.98 -3.05
CA LEU A 276 -1.76 -13.61 -3.06
C LEU A 276 -0.94 -12.69 -3.98
N LYS A 277 0.39 -12.74 -3.89
CA LYS A 277 1.27 -11.95 -4.78
C LYS A 277 1.04 -12.29 -6.26
N ARG A 278 0.81 -13.57 -6.58
CA ARG A 278 0.50 -14.01 -7.95
C ARG A 278 -0.90 -13.58 -8.40
N PHE A 279 -1.89 -13.64 -7.51
CA PHE A 279 -3.24 -13.15 -7.75
C PHE A 279 -3.25 -11.65 -8.04
N CYS A 280 -2.45 -10.85 -7.32
CA CYS A 280 -2.27 -9.43 -7.61
C CYS A 280 -1.55 -9.20 -8.95
N GLY A 281 -0.49 -9.96 -9.20
CA GLY A 281 0.41 -9.72 -10.33
C GLY A 281 1.30 -8.49 -10.11
N LYS A 282 2.19 -8.21 -11.07
CA LYS A 282 3.08 -7.05 -11.00
C LYS A 282 2.26 -5.76 -11.14
N SER A 283 2.45 -4.81 -10.22
CA SER A 283 1.70 -3.55 -10.19
C SER A 283 0.17 -3.73 -10.21
N ASN A 284 -0.34 -4.82 -9.62
CA ASN A 284 -1.77 -5.16 -9.58
C ASN A 284 -2.44 -5.40 -10.95
N SER A 285 -1.66 -5.69 -12.01
CA SER A 285 -2.21 -5.91 -13.36
C SER A 285 -3.22 -7.06 -13.41
N ASN A 286 -2.94 -8.17 -12.71
CA ASN A 286 -3.80 -9.35 -12.72
C ASN A 286 -5.06 -9.09 -11.90
N LEU A 287 -4.91 -8.44 -10.74
CA LEU A 287 -6.05 -8.01 -9.91
C LEU A 287 -7.02 -7.15 -10.70
N LEU A 288 -6.52 -6.14 -11.43
CA LEU A 288 -7.34 -5.28 -12.28
C LEU A 288 -8.05 -6.08 -13.38
N GLY A 289 -7.36 -7.05 -13.99
CA GLY A 289 -7.96 -7.96 -14.97
C GLY A 289 -9.07 -8.83 -14.37
N HIS A 290 -8.86 -9.41 -13.19
CA HIS A 290 -9.86 -10.19 -12.47
C HIS A 290 -11.08 -9.33 -12.09
N VAL A 291 -10.85 -8.15 -11.53
CA VAL A 291 -11.91 -7.19 -11.18
C VAL A 291 -12.72 -6.78 -12.41
N SER A 292 -12.07 -6.48 -13.54
CA SER A 292 -12.78 -6.14 -14.78
C SER A 292 -13.66 -7.29 -15.28
N ARG A 293 -13.19 -8.54 -15.20
CA ARG A 293 -13.97 -9.73 -15.57
C ARG A 293 -15.19 -9.91 -14.66
N ILE A 294 -15.02 -9.71 -13.35
CA ILE A 294 -16.11 -9.80 -12.36
C ILE A 294 -17.15 -8.71 -12.62
N ARG A 295 -16.74 -7.45 -12.81
CA ARG A 295 -17.65 -6.33 -13.12
C ARG A 295 -18.48 -6.59 -14.37
N LYS A 296 -17.86 -7.12 -15.42
CA LYS A 296 -18.57 -7.52 -16.65
C LYS A 296 -19.56 -8.66 -16.43
N ALA A 297 -19.21 -9.64 -15.58
CA ALA A 297 -20.09 -10.78 -15.29
C ALA A 297 -21.33 -10.38 -14.47
N CYS A 298 -21.16 -9.45 -13.53
CA CYS A 298 -22.24 -8.95 -12.67
C CYS A 298 -22.99 -7.75 -13.28
N LEU A 299 -22.47 -7.13 -14.35
CA LEU A 299 -22.96 -5.85 -14.89
C LEU A 299 -22.96 -4.73 -13.83
N ASP A 300 -22.05 -4.80 -12.86
CA ASP A 300 -21.92 -3.84 -11.78
C ASP A 300 -20.47 -3.32 -11.68
N GLU A 301 -20.27 -2.05 -12.07
CA GLU A 301 -18.99 -1.37 -12.02
C GLU A 301 -18.53 -1.02 -10.58
N ARG A 302 -19.42 -1.11 -9.60
CA ARG A 302 -19.14 -0.79 -8.20
C ARG A 302 -18.38 -1.91 -7.48
N ILE A 303 -18.28 -3.09 -8.08
CA ILE A 303 -17.58 -4.21 -7.48
C ILE A 303 -16.09 -3.89 -7.32
N PHE A 304 -15.55 -4.16 -6.15
CA PHE A 304 -14.17 -3.90 -5.82
C PHE A 304 -13.56 -5.09 -5.06
N VAL A 305 -12.29 -5.36 -5.33
CA VAL A 305 -11.52 -6.42 -4.66
C VAL A 305 -10.23 -5.80 -4.16
N GLU A 306 -10.03 -5.87 -2.85
CA GLU A 306 -8.85 -5.39 -2.17
C GLU A 306 -8.06 -6.59 -1.64
N VAL A 307 -6.74 -6.58 -1.85
CA VAL A 307 -5.87 -7.68 -1.42
C VAL A 307 -4.81 -7.12 -0.49
N LYS A 308 -4.83 -7.60 0.75
CA LYS A 308 -3.85 -7.27 1.77
C LYS A 308 -2.92 -8.47 1.97
N VAL A 309 -1.78 -8.43 1.28
CA VAL A 309 -0.83 -9.55 1.26
C VAL A 309 -0.24 -9.81 2.64
N ASP A 310 0.06 -8.76 3.40
CA ASP A 310 0.69 -8.86 4.73
C ASP A 310 -0.27 -9.43 5.78
N GLU A 311 -1.56 -9.06 5.69
CA GLU A 311 -2.62 -9.60 6.56
C GLU A 311 -3.16 -10.96 6.06
N ASN A 312 -2.74 -11.43 4.88
CA ASN A 312 -3.26 -12.63 4.21
C ASN A 312 -4.80 -12.58 4.00
N LEU A 313 -5.33 -11.40 3.68
CA LEU A 313 -6.76 -11.14 3.49
C LEU A 313 -7.09 -10.69 2.08
N ILE A 314 -8.21 -11.16 1.55
CA ILE A 314 -8.87 -10.59 0.37
C ILE A 314 -10.23 -10.06 0.81
N GLN A 315 -10.49 -8.79 0.58
CA GLN A 315 -11.77 -8.15 0.88
C GLN A 315 -12.54 -7.90 -0.43
N LEU A 316 -13.75 -8.46 -0.50
CA LEU A 316 -14.67 -8.33 -1.61
C LEU A 316 -15.75 -7.32 -1.25
N TYR A 317 -16.02 -6.38 -2.13
CA TYR A 317 -17.06 -5.37 -1.98
C TYR A 317 -18.02 -5.50 -3.17
N ALA A 318 -19.26 -5.92 -2.90
CA ALA A 318 -20.29 -6.13 -3.91
C ALA A 318 -21.68 -5.96 -3.31
N ALA A 319 -22.70 -5.71 -4.15
CA ALA A 319 -24.09 -5.74 -3.70
C ALA A 319 -24.48 -7.15 -3.23
N SER A 320 -25.52 -7.25 -2.40
CA SER A 320 -25.91 -8.54 -1.79
C SER A 320 -26.24 -9.63 -2.84
N HIS A 321 -26.79 -9.26 -3.99
CA HIS A 321 -27.11 -10.20 -5.07
C HIS A 321 -25.88 -10.67 -5.86
N ASP A 322 -24.84 -9.84 -5.96
CA ASP A 322 -23.61 -10.14 -6.71
C ASP A 322 -22.52 -10.78 -5.86
N MET A 323 -22.65 -10.75 -4.53
CA MET A 323 -21.61 -11.22 -3.61
C MET A 323 -21.27 -12.70 -3.81
N ASN A 324 -22.26 -13.55 -4.10
CA ASN A 324 -22.03 -14.98 -4.32
C ASN A 324 -21.27 -15.22 -5.63
N THR A 325 -21.68 -14.58 -6.73
CA THR A 325 -21.00 -14.64 -8.02
C THR A 325 -19.57 -14.12 -7.93
N THR A 326 -19.39 -12.98 -7.24
CA THR A 326 -18.07 -12.38 -6.99
C THR A 326 -17.17 -13.32 -6.19
N THR A 327 -17.71 -13.93 -5.11
CA THR A 327 -16.96 -14.91 -4.30
C THR A 327 -16.53 -16.10 -5.13
N MET A 328 -17.45 -16.65 -5.94
CA MET A 328 -17.20 -17.84 -6.75
C MET A 328 -16.09 -17.58 -7.77
N LEU A 329 -16.18 -16.49 -8.54
CA LEU A 329 -15.17 -16.13 -9.54
C LEU A 329 -13.78 -15.90 -8.93
N VAL A 330 -13.71 -15.26 -7.76
CA VAL A 330 -12.44 -15.08 -7.05
C VAL A 330 -11.90 -16.42 -6.53
N SER A 331 -12.77 -17.26 -5.97
CA SER A 331 -12.40 -18.57 -5.46
C SER A 331 -11.88 -19.49 -6.57
N ASP A 332 -12.51 -19.48 -7.75
CA ASP A 332 -12.08 -20.26 -8.91
C ASP A 332 -10.65 -19.91 -9.35
N VAL A 333 -10.33 -18.62 -9.40
CA VAL A 333 -8.98 -18.13 -9.74
C VAL A 333 -7.97 -18.56 -8.68
N LEU A 334 -8.34 -18.47 -7.40
CA LEU A 334 -7.46 -18.85 -6.28
C LEU A 334 -7.24 -20.37 -6.23
N GLU A 335 -8.28 -21.18 -6.45
CA GLU A 335 -8.18 -22.63 -6.55
C GLU A 335 -7.30 -23.05 -7.73
N TYR A 336 -7.47 -22.41 -8.89
CA TYR A 336 -6.62 -22.63 -10.04
C TYR A 336 -5.16 -22.31 -9.73
N GLY A 337 -4.90 -21.16 -9.09
CA GLY A 337 -3.57 -20.78 -8.63
C GLY A 337 -2.97 -21.78 -7.62
N LYS A 338 -3.78 -22.28 -6.68
CA LYS A 338 -3.37 -23.29 -5.69
C LYS A 338 -3.03 -24.63 -6.33
N LYS A 339 -3.85 -25.10 -7.27
CA LYS A 339 -3.57 -26.32 -8.07
C LYS A 339 -2.25 -26.16 -8.82
N ARG A 340 -2.05 -25.01 -9.47
CA ARG A 340 -0.83 -24.69 -10.20
C ARG A 340 0.41 -24.67 -9.31
N LEU A 341 0.35 -24.06 -8.12
CA LEU A 341 1.49 -24.03 -7.19
C LEU A 341 1.91 -25.43 -6.72
N ARG A 342 0.97 -26.37 -6.59
CA ARG A 342 1.29 -27.76 -6.24
C ARG A 342 1.95 -28.53 -7.38
N THR A 343 1.69 -28.10 -8.61
CA THR A 343 2.19 -28.74 -9.83
C THR A 343 3.28 -27.93 -10.52
N GLU A 344 3.92 -26.97 -9.85
CA GLU A 344 4.94 -26.09 -10.45
C GLU A 344 6.35 -26.39 -9.91
N CYS A 345 7.35 -26.47 -10.80
CA CYS A 345 8.72 -26.92 -10.48
C CYS A 345 9.62 -25.72 -10.63
N MET A 346 10.72 -25.79 -9.91
CA MET A 346 11.88 -24.99 -10.21
C MET A 346 12.88 -25.83 -10.99
N GLU A 347 13.22 -25.39 -12.20
CA GLU A 347 14.35 -25.90 -12.97
C GLU A 347 15.64 -25.27 -12.43
N LYS A 348 16.62 -26.10 -12.06
CA LYS A 348 17.92 -25.60 -11.56
C LYS A 348 19.07 -26.38 -12.17
N CYS A 349 20.03 -25.65 -12.74
CA CYS A 349 21.28 -26.22 -13.21
C CYS A 349 22.16 -26.62 -12.02
N LEU A 350 22.63 -27.87 -11.99
CA LEU A 350 23.43 -28.40 -10.90
C LEU A 350 24.93 -28.08 -11.03
N TYR A 351 25.38 -27.72 -12.23
CA TYR A 351 26.76 -27.34 -12.51
C TYR A 351 26.79 -26.14 -13.46
N HIS A 352 27.77 -25.24 -13.33
CA HIS A 352 28.00 -24.13 -14.27
C HIS A 352 29.45 -24.21 -14.73
N GLY A 353 29.72 -25.10 -15.69
CA GLY A 353 31.05 -25.25 -16.31
C GLY A 353 31.05 -24.64 -17.71
N SER A 354 32.14 -23.97 -18.10
CA SER A 354 32.30 -23.46 -19.45
C SER A 354 32.46 -24.62 -20.44
N GLY A 355 31.42 -24.92 -21.23
CA GLY A 355 31.57 -25.67 -22.49
C GLY A 355 30.72 -26.94 -22.69
N SER A 356 29.78 -27.30 -21.81
CA SER A 356 28.80 -28.36 -22.10
C SER A 356 27.51 -28.16 -21.31
N ALA A 357 26.38 -28.60 -21.89
CA ALA A 357 25.07 -28.67 -21.23
C ALA A 357 25.20 -29.30 -19.83
N SER A 358 24.77 -28.55 -18.82
CA SER A 358 24.87 -28.93 -17.42
C SER A 358 23.74 -29.87 -17.03
N PRO A 359 24.00 -30.84 -16.12
CA PRO A 359 22.92 -31.63 -15.54
C PRO A 359 21.90 -30.73 -14.84
N MET A 360 20.62 -31.02 -15.04
CA MET A 360 19.50 -30.21 -14.55
C MET A 360 18.64 -31.01 -13.58
N ALA A 361 18.17 -30.37 -12.52
CA ALA A 361 17.17 -30.94 -11.63
C ALA A 361 15.88 -30.12 -11.69
N LEU A 362 14.76 -30.83 -11.67
CA LEU A 362 13.43 -30.27 -11.49
C LEU A 362 13.00 -30.50 -10.03
N PHE A 363 12.80 -29.42 -9.28
CA PHE A 363 12.36 -29.46 -7.89
C PHE A 363 10.87 -29.12 -7.79
N GLY A 364 10.05 -30.03 -7.28
CA GLY A 364 8.64 -29.82 -6.98
C GLY A 364 8.39 -29.22 -5.59
N SER A 365 7.12 -29.17 -5.18
CA SER A 365 6.72 -28.70 -3.86
C SER A 365 7.43 -29.46 -2.73
N GLY A 366 7.92 -28.75 -1.71
CA GLY A 366 8.66 -29.38 -0.59
C GLY A 366 10.10 -29.77 -0.94
N ALA A 367 10.68 -29.20 -2.00
CA ALA A 367 12.02 -29.51 -2.51
C ALA A 367 12.20 -30.97 -2.99
N GLU A 368 11.09 -31.67 -3.28
CA GLU A 368 11.12 -33.00 -3.87
C GLU A 368 11.76 -32.95 -5.27
N ILE A 369 12.80 -33.76 -5.52
CA ILE A 369 13.40 -33.87 -6.84
C ILE A 369 12.47 -34.70 -7.73
N LYS A 370 11.80 -34.04 -8.67
CA LYS A 370 10.85 -34.66 -9.60
C LYS A 370 11.54 -35.32 -10.79
N HIS A 371 12.64 -34.74 -11.27
CA HIS A 371 13.44 -35.30 -12.37
C HIS A 371 14.87 -34.80 -12.30
N LEU A 372 15.81 -35.66 -12.69
CA LEU A 372 17.23 -35.35 -12.81
C LEU A 372 17.69 -35.70 -14.22
N GLU A 373 17.98 -34.68 -15.02
CA GLU A 373 18.45 -34.85 -16.40
C GLU A 373 19.96 -34.83 -16.46
N LEU A 374 20.54 -35.98 -16.79
CA LEU A 374 21.98 -36.19 -16.90
C LEU A 374 22.45 -36.35 -18.36
N GLU A 375 21.54 -36.60 -19.29
CA GLU A 375 21.86 -37.10 -20.64
C GLU A 375 21.73 -36.04 -21.75
N LYS A 376 21.71 -34.75 -21.37
CA LYS A 376 21.64 -33.59 -22.28
C LYS A 376 20.37 -33.51 -23.13
N HIS A 377 19.28 -34.18 -22.76
CA HIS A 377 18.01 -33.97 -23.44
C HIS A 377 17.37 -32.64 -23.04
N SER A 378 16.74 -31.95 -23.99
CA SER A 378 15.97 -30.75 -23.66
C SER A 378 14.63 -31.14 -23.04
N LEU A 379 14.45 -30.76 -21.77
CA LEU A 379 13.16 -30.87 -21.08
C LEU A 379 12.23 -29.72 -21.37
N SER A 380 12.67 -28.72 -22.15
CA SER A 380 11.94 -27.48 -22.31
C SER A 380 11.74 -27.12 -23.78
N VAL A 381 10.61 -26.52 -24.09
CA VAL A 381 10.31 -25.97 -25.41
C VAL A 381 10.07 -24.48 -25.32
N ASP A 382 10.52 -23.75 -26.32
CA ASP A 382 10.22 -22.35 -26.53
C ASP A 382 9.02 -22.25 -27.49
N VAL A 383 7.98 -21.53 -27.07
CA VAL A 383 6.75 -21.33 -27.83
C VAL A 383 6.73 -19.91 -28.40
N TYR A 384 6.47 -19.82 -29.70
CA TYR A 384 6.40 -18.59 -30.48
C TYR A 384 5.01 -18.46 -31.12
N HIS A 385 4.52 -17.22 -31.21
CA HIS A 385 3.25 -16.90 -31.86
C HIS A 385 3.29 -15.50 -32.48
N SER A 386 2.73 -15.37 -33.68
CA SER A 386 2.66 -14.11 -34.45
C SER A 386 1.94 -12.98 -33.70
N ASN A 387 1.02 -13.33 -32.80
CA ASN A 387 0.30 -12.38 -31.95
C ASN A 387 0.30 -12.85 -30.48
N ILE A 388 1.37 -12.53 -29.75
CA ILE A 388 1.53 -12.91 -28.32
C ILE A 388 0.37 -12.37 -27.46
N ASN A 389 -0.18 -11.20 -27.80
CA ASN A 389 -1.22 -10.54 -27.02
C ASN A 389 -2.62 -11.16 -27.21
N ALA A 390 -2.83 -11.95 -28.27
CA ALA A 390 -4.08 -12.67 -28.52
C ALA A 390 -4.18 -14.02 -27.79
N ILE A 391 -3.07 -14.51 -27.22
CA ILE A 391 -3.05 -15.80 -26.52
C ILE A 391 -3.60 -15.61 -25.10
N ASP A 392 -4.71 -16.29 -24.77
CA ASP A 392 -5.08 -16.54 -23.37
C ASP A 392 -4.17 -17.65 -22.83
N ASP A 393 -3.39 -17.31 -21.80
CA ASP A 393 -2.46 -18.24 -21.16
C ASP A 393 -3.18 -19.53 -20.72
N ASN A 394 -4.45 -19.48 -20.29
CA ASN A 394 -5.18 -20.68 -19.85
C ASN A 394 -5.63 -21.56 -21.03
N GLU A 395 -5.99 -20.96 -22.17
CA GLU A 395 -6.39 -21.72 -23.36
C GLU A 395 -5.20 -22.44 -23.98
N LEU A 396 -4.04 -21.79 -24.06
CA LEU A 396 -2.81 -22.43 -24.56
C LEU A 396 -2.36 -23.56 -23.63
N LEU A 397 -2.47 -23.38 -22.33
CA LEU A 397 -2.17 -24.44 -21.36
C LEU A 397 -3.14 -25.61 -21.48
N MET A 398 -4.43 -25.35 -21.76
CA MET A 398 -5.42 -26.41 -22.01
C MET A 398 -5.16 -27.14 -23.33
N PHE A 399 -4.72 -26.43 -24.37
CA PHE A 399 -4.30 -27.02 -25.64
C PHE A 399 -3.12 -27.98 -25.45
N LEU A 400 -2.09 -27.55 -24.73
CA LEU A 400 -0.89 -28.36 -24.47
C LEU A 400 -1.11 -29.50 -23.46
N LYS A 401 -2.14 -29.40 -22.61
CA LYS A 401 -2.60 -30.51 -21.74
C LYS A 401 -3.15 -31.71 -22.50
N ARG A 402 -3.36 -31.63 -23.82
CA ARG A 402 -3.67 -32.79 -24.68
C ARG A 402 -2.56 -33.85 -24.65
N ILE A 403 -1.34 -33.45 -24.30
CA ILE A 403 -0.23 -34.38 -24.11
C ILE A 403 -0.27 -34.90 -22.66
N PRO A 404 -0.25 -36.23 -22.42
CA PRO A 404 -0.28 -36.79 -21.06
C PRO A 404 1.07 -36.66 -20.32
N GLN A 405 1.01 -36.29 -19.02
CA GLN A 405 2.13 -36.16 -18.04
C GLN A 405 3.11 -34.98 -18.24
N VAL A 406 2.60 -33.83 -18.67
CA VAL A 406 3.42 -32.95 -19.51
C VAL A 406 3.82 -31.63 -18.83
N LEU A 407 2.91 -30.80 -18.34
CA LEU A 407 3.27 -29.42 -18.01
C LEU A 407 3.63 -29.16 -16.54
N TYR A 408 4.78 -28.54 -16.28
CA TYR A 408 5.18 -28.22 -14.90
C TYR A 408 5.83 -26.83 -14.72
N VAL A 409 6.43 -26.19 -15.73
CA VAL A 409 6.88 -24.78 -15.63
C VAL A 409 6.53 -23.99 -16.87
N VAL A 410 5.95 -22.81 -16.69
CA VAL A 410 5.64 -21.87 -17.80
C VAL A 410 6.30 -20.56 -17.45
N TYR A 411 7.39 -20.26 -18.14
CA TYR A 411 8.09 -18.99 -18.04
C TYR A 411 7.69 -18.09 -19.20
N LYS A 412 6.92 -17.04 -18.92
CA LYS A 412 6.55 -16.04 -19.93
C LYS A 412 7.72 -15.07 -20.11
N PHE A 413 8.21 -14.91 -21.33
CA PHE A 413 9.19 -13.88 -21.63
C PHE A 413 8.45 -12.54 -21.72
N GLN A 414 8.67 -11.64 -20.75
CA GLN A 414 8.21 -10.25 -20.88
C GLN A 414 9.23 -9.51 -21.75
N GLY A 415 8.86 -9.25 -23.00
CA GLY A 415 9.73 -8.71 -24.05
C GLY A 415 10.52 -7.47 -23.62
N MET A 416 11.82 -7.68 -23.41
CA MET A 416 12.87 -6.66 -23.42
C MET A 416 14.03 -7.11 -24.34
N GLY A 417 13.76 -8.04 -25.26
CA GLY A 417 14.72 -8.44 -26.29
C GLY A 417 14.79 -7.35 -27.37
N LYS A 418 16.01 -6.84 -27.62
CA LYS A 418 16.26 -5.87 -28.71
C LYS A 418 16.23 -6.53 -30.10
N ASP A 419 16.19 -7.86 -30.18
CA ASP A 419 16.28 -8.62 -31.43
C ASP A 419 14.92 -9.12 -31.94
N PRO A 420 14.71 -9.17 -33.28
CA PRO A 420 13.44 -9.58 -33.89
C PRO A 420 12.89 -10.97 -33.49
N PRO A 421 13.68 -12.05 -33.31
CA PRO A 421 13.13 -13.36 -32.90
C PRO A 421 12.61 -13.40 -31.45
N ASP A 422 13.03 -12.46 -30.59
CA ASP A 422 12.55 -12.39 -29.20
C ASP A 422 11.18 -11.71 -29.08
N ARG A 423 10.74 -10.96 -30.09
CA ARG A 423 9.44 -10.27 -30.09
C ARG A 423 8.25 -11.19 -30.37
N GLU A 424 8.49 -12.36 -30.95
CA GLU A 424 7.47 -13.38 -31.26
C GLU A 424 7.47 -14.53 -30.25
N LYS A 425 8.37 -14.51 -29.26
CA LYS A 425 8.51 -15.54 -28.23
C LYS A 425 7.49 -15.32 -27.11
N TRP A 426 6.50 -16.20 -27.00
CA TRP A 426 5.51 -16.17 -25.92
C TRP A 426 6.10 -16.63 -24.58
N GLY A 427 6.85 -17.74 -24.58
CA GLY A 427 7.36 -18.32 -23.33
C GLY A 427 8.18 -19.60 -23.49
N LYS A 428 8.79 -20.06 -22.40
CA LYS A 428 9.45 -21.37 -22.26
C LYS A 428 8.55 -22.27 -21.40
N ILE A 429 8.34 -23.51 -21.85
CA ILE A 429 7.56 -24.53 -21.15
C ILE A 429 8.47 -25.70 -20.82
N THR A 430 8.55 -26.09 -19.55
CA THR A 430 9.35 -27.23 -19.08
C THR A 430 8.46 -28.42 -18.72
N PHE A 431 8.87 -29.61 -19.18
CA PHE A 431 8.15 -30.87 -19.03
C PHE A 431 8.85 -31.81 -18.04
N LEU A 432 8.07 -32.74 -17.47
CA LEU A 432 8.58 -33.75 -16.51
C LEU A 432 9.45 -34.83 -17.16
N SER A 433 9.33 -35.05 -18.46
CA SER A 433 10.13 -36.04 -19.20
C SER A 433 10.59 -35.49 -20.55
N PRO A 434 11.75 -35.94 -21.05
CA PRO A 434 12.20 -35.61 -22.40
C PRO A 434 11.22 -36.03 -23.49
N ASP A 435 10.52 -37.15 -23.30
CA ASP A 435 9.53 -37.65 -24.27
C ASP A 435 8.29 -36.76 -24.33
N ALA A 436 7.87 -36.18 -23.20
CA ALA A 436 6.82 -35.16 -23.18
C ALA A 436 7.24 -33.88 -23.92
N ALA A 437 8.49 -33.45 -23.76
CA ALA A 437 9.03 -32.31 -24.51
C ALA A 437 9.09 -32.58 -26.02
N LYS A 438 9.50 -33.78 -26.44
CA LYS A 438 9.48 -34.20 -27.85
C LYS A 438 8.07 -34.17 -28.45
N ARG A 439 7.09 -34.74 -27.74
CA ARG A 439 5.67 -34.70 -28.18
C ARG A 439 5.12 -33.27 -28.27
N ALA A 440 5.62 -32.34 -27.47
CA ALA A 440 5.22 -30.94 -27.57
C ALA A 440 5.78 -30.26 -28.83
N VAL A 441 6.98 -30.63 -29.28
CA VAL A 441 7.57 -30.15 -30.54
C VAL A 441 6.82 -30.70 -31.76
N GLU A 442 6.19 -31.87 -31.65
CA GLU A 442 5.34 -32.43 -32.72
C GLU A 442 4.07 -31.60 -32.99
N LEU A 443 3.69 -30.69 -32.08
CA LEU A 443 2.60 -29.73 -32.26
C LEU A 443 3.04 -28.44 -32.99
N ASP A 444 4.29 -28.36 -33.46
CA ASP A 444 4.77 -27.26 -34.29
C ASP A 444 3.96 -27.18 -35.60
N GLY A 445 3.44 -26.00 -35.92
CA GLY A 445 2.61 -25.77 -37.11
C GLY A 445 1.10 -25.90 -36.88
N ASP A 446 0.64 -26.36 -35.70
CA ASP A 446 -0.79 -26.44 -35.39
C ASP A 446 -1.43 -25.05 -35.31
N GLU A 447 -2.66 -24.95 -35.83
CA GLU A 447 -3.44 -23.72 -35.79
C GLU A 447 -3.97 -23.45 -34.38
N PHE A 448 -3.61 -22.30 -33.80
CA PHE A 448 -4.08 -21.81 -32.52
C PHE A 448 -4.42 -20.33 -32.62
N CYS A 449 -5.63 -19.93 -32.23
CA CYS A 449 -6.09 -18.53 -32.30
C CYS A 449 -5.89 -17.86 -33.69
N GLY A 450 -6.07 -18.61 -34.78
CA GLY A 450 -6.01 -18.09 -36.16
C GLY A 450 -4.59 -17.87 -36.71
N SER A 451 -3.57 -18.44 -36.07
CA SER A 451 -2.19 -18.49 -36.58
C SER A 451 -1.51 -19.78 -36.14
N ASN A 452 -0.45 -20.19 -36.85
CA ASN A 452 0.26 -21.42 -36.51
C ASN A 452 1.20 -21.18 -35.33
N LEU A 453 1.19 -22.09 -34.36
CA LEU A 453 2.19 -22.12 -33.30
C LEU A 453 3.54 -22.52 -33.87
N LYS A 454 4.60 -21.91 -33.35
CA LYS A 454 5.96 -22.37 -33.61
C LYS A 454 6.58 -22.84 -32.29
N ILE A 455 6.93 -24.12 -32.19
CA ILE A 455 7.41 -24.78 -30.96
C ILE A 455 8.77 -25.41 -31.22
N LEU A 456 9.79 -24.91 -30.54
CA LEU A 456 11.18 -25.37 -30.73
C LEU A 456 11.75 -25.92 -29.43
N PRO A 457 12.61 -26.96 -29.46
CA PRO A 457 13.39 -27.36 -28.30
C PRO A 457 14.21 -26.16 -27.79
N SER A 458 14.09 -25.84 -26.51
CA SER A 458 14.82 -24.72 -25.93
C SER A 458 16.31 -25.07 -25.87
N GLN A 459 17.16 -24.23 -26.47
CA GLN A 459 18.61 -24.31 -26.32
C GLN A 459 19.01 -23.43 -25.14
N SER A 460 19.73 -23.98 -24.17
CA SER A 460 20.17 -23.24 -22.97
C SER A 460 21.11 -22.10 -23.35
N ALA A 461 20.57 -20.90 -23.55
CA ALA A 461 21.34 -19.68 -23.69
C ALA A 461 21.71 -19.17 -22.28
N MET A 462 23.01 -19.16 -21.99
CA MET A 462 23.62 -18.57 -20.80
C MET A 462 23.23 -17.09 -20.61
N GLY A 463 23.01 -16.67 -19.36
CA GLY A 463 23.10 -15.25 -18.99
C GLY A 463 22.51 -14.88 -17.62
N GLY A 464 23.35 -14.82 -16.58
CA GLY A 464 23.24 -13.85 -15.47
C GLY A 464 22.93 -14.32 -14.04
N ASP A 465 23.99 -14.51 -13.24
CA ASP A 465 24.18 -14.26 -11.77
C ASP A 465 23.06 -14.61 -10.75
N LYS A 466 23.29 -15.28 -9.61
CA LYS A 466 24.38 -15.18 -8.62
C LYS A 466 24.68 -16.53 -7.92
N THR A 467 25.95 -16.68 -7.59
CA THR A 467 26.64 -17.64 -6.72
C THR A 467 25.80 -18.38 -5.66
N PHE A 468 25.80 -19.72 -5.72
CA PHE A 468 25.51 -20.60 -4.57
C PHE A 468 26.62 -21.65 -4.48
N TYR A 469 27.41 -21.62 -3.41
CA TYR A 469 28.51 -22.56 -3.19
C TYR A 469 27.97 -23.95 -2.78
N PHE A 470 28.37 -24.97 -3.53
CA PHE A 470 27.92 -26.37 -3.41
C PHE A 470 28.26 -27.03 -2.05
N LEU A 471 29.11 -26.43 -1.22
CA LEU A 471 29.47 -26.99 0.09
C LEU A 471 28.33 -26.90 1.13
N LYS A 472 27.30 -26.08 0.91
CA LYS A 472 26.22 -25.87 1.91
C LYS A 472 25.10 -26.91 1.84
N LEU A 473 24.97 -27.64 0.72
CA LEU A 473 23.94 -28.68 0.58
C LEU A 473 24.20 -29.88 1.48
N LYS A 474 25.46 -30.25 1.74
CA LYS A 474 25.77 -31.38 2.64
C LYS A 474 25.41 -31.12 4.11
N GLN A 475 25.36 -29.86 4.54
CA GLN A 475 24.96 -29.45 5.89
C GLN A 475 23.43 -29.26 6.03
N GLU A 476 22.74 -28.85 4.96
CA GLU A 476 21.27 -28.73 5.01
C GLU A 476 20.55 -30.07 4.83
N PHE A 477 21.11 -31.03 4.08
CA PHE A 477 20.55 -32.39 4.01
C PHE A 477 20.64 -33.16 5.33
N SER A 478 21.61 -32.86 6.20
CA SER A 478 21.64 -33.40 7.57
C SER A 478 20.61 -32.72 8.48
N GLY A 479 20.39 -31.40 8.34
CA GLY A 479 19.42 -30.67 9.16
C GLY A 479 17.96 -30.87 8.77
N LEU A 480 17.67 -31.25 7.52
CA LEU A 480 16.32 -31.57 7.05
C LEU A 480 15.82 -32.96 7.49
N ALA A 481 16.73 -33.86 7.90
CA ALA A 481 16.34 -35.12 8.53
C ALA A 481 15.81 -34.88 9.96
N ASP A 482 16.42 -33.96 10.69
CA ASP A 482 16.01 -33.59 12.06
C ASP A 482 14.67 -32.82 12.06
N LEU A 483 14.38 -32.02 11.03
CA LEU A 483 13.13 -31.25 10.90
C LEU A 483 11.93 -32.10 10.42
N ALA A 484 12.17 -33.31 9.92
CA ALA A 484 11.12 -34.25 9.53
C ALA A 484 10.61 -35.11 10.70
N GLU A 485 11.37 -35.21 11.81
CA GLU A 485 10.90 -35.86 13.05
C GLU A 485 10.00 -34.93 13.89
N ASP A 486 10.16 -33.61 13.79
CA ASP A 486 9.37 -32.62 14.56
C ASP A 486 8.04 -32.19 13.90
N LEU A 487 7.74 -32.67 12.68
CA LEU A 487 6.50 -32.38 11.94
C LEU A 487 5.64 -33.62 11.66
N ALA A 488 5.87 -34.72 12.38
CA ALA A 488 5.01 -35.90 12.42
C ALA A 488 3.87 -35.78 13.45
#